data_AF-A0A531MHX6-F1
#
_entry.id   AF-A0A531MHX6-F1
#
_cell.length_a   1.000
_cell.length_b   1.000
_cell.length_c   1.000
_cell.angle_alpha   90.00
_cell.angle_beta   90.00
_cell.angle_gamma   90.00
#
_symmetry.space_group_name_H-M   'P 1'
#
loop_
_entity.id
_entity.type
_entity.pdbx_description
1 polymer ?
#
loop_
_entity_poly.entity_id
_entity_poly.type
_entity_poly.pdbx_seq_one_letter_code
_entity_poly.pdbx_strand_id
1 'polypeptide(L)'
;WIQAAGGNPNAARARGVNVNRVKVGLFVLSSLMASLAGVISSLRTSAANPNSGTGYELEVIAMVVIGGTALTGGRGTIIGTVLGILILRVMRNGIVLIGVPGLAYNIFIGAIILGMMALHSWLERRHQAGT
;
A
#
# COMPACT_ATOMS: atom_id res chain seq x y z
N TRP A 1 17.25 -6.34 -7.04
CA TRP A 1 16.50 -7.35 -7.80
C TRP A 1 14.98 -7.19 -7.68
N ILE A 2 14.41 -6.97 -6.49
CA ILE A 2 12.96 -6.72 -6.31
C ILE A 2 12.49 -5.46 -7.05
N GLN A 3 13.15 -4.31 -6.85
CA GLN A 3 12.83 -3.08 -7.60
C GLN A 3 13.01 -3.27 -9.12
N ALA A 4 14.08 -3.93 -9.55
CA ALA A 4 14.30 -4.21 -10.97
C ALA A 4 13.18 -5.08 -11.59
N ALA A 5 12.71 -6.10 -10.84
CA ALA A 5 11.59 -6.95 -11.25
C ALA A 5 10.25 -6.21 -11.30
N GLY A 6 10.08 -5.16 -10.48
CA GLY A 6 8.89 -4.30 -10.46
C GLY A 6 8.89 -3.20 -11.51
N GLY A 7 10.05 -2.61 -11.82
CA GLY A 7 10.13 -1.49 -12.77
C GLY A 7 10.17 -1.90 -14.23
N ASN A 8 11.06 -2.84 -14.59
CA ASN A 8 11.12 -3.39 -15.94
C ASN A 8 11.39 -4.91 -15.89
N PRO A 9 10.33 -5.74 -15.91
CA PRO A 9 10.47 -7.19 -15.80
C PRO A 9 11.21 -7.82 -16.99
N ASN A 10 11.16 -7.22 -18.19
CA ASN A 10 11.86 -7.72 -19.36
C ASN A 10 13.37 -7.50 -19.23
N ALA A 11 13.79 -6.31 -18.79
CA ALA A 11 15.19 -6.01 -18.49
C ALA A 11 15.74 -6.87 -17.34
N ALA A 12 14.93 -7.13 -16.32
CA ALA A 12 15.32 -8.00 -15.20
C ALA A 12 15.55 -9.44 -15.66
N ARG A 13 14.68 -9.98 -16.54
CA ARG A 13 14.87 -11.31 -17.14
C ARG A 13 16.12 -11.39 -18.01
N ALA A 14 16.41 -10.36 -18.81
CA ALA A 14 17.63 -10.28 -19.62
C ALA A 14 18.91 -10.28 -18.77
N ARG A 15 18.84 -9.81 -17.51
CA ARG A 15 19.92 -9.85 -16.52
C ARG A 15 19.94 -11.15 -15.68
N GLY A 16 19.18 -12.17 -16.07
CA GLY A 16 19.14 -13.47 -15.39
C GLY A 16 18.24 -13.54 -14.14
N VAL A 17 17.48 -12.49 -13.82
CA VAL A 17 16.55 -12.50 -12.68
C VAL A 17 15.26 -13.20 -13.07
N ASN A 18 14.94 -14.32 -12.41
CA ASN A 18 13.67 -15.00 -12.60
C ASN A 18 12.54 -14.23 -11.90
N VAL A 19 11.96 -13.25 -12.59
CA VAL A 19 10.87 -12.39 -12.12
C VAL A 19 9.67 -13.20 -11.58
N ASN A 20 9.38 -14.37 -12.17
CA ASN A 20 8.24 -15.19 -11.72
C ASN A 20 8.49 -15.76 -10.33
N ARG A 21 9.70 -16.27 -10.05
CA ARG A 21 10.06 -16.77 -8.71
C ARG A 21 10.05 -15.65 -7.67
N VAL A 22 10.52 -14.46 -8.04
CA VAL A 22 10.49 -13.27 -7.17
C VAL A 22 9.04 -12.91 -6.79
N LYS A 23 8.14 -12.86 -7.77
CA LYS A 23 6.71 -12.57 -7.53
C LYS A 23 6.06 -13.62 -6.64
N VAL A 24 6.28 -14.91 -6.92
CA VAL A 24 5.73 -16.00 -6.09
C VAL A 24 6.23 -15.89 -4.64
N GLY A 25 7.53 -15.67 -4.44
CA GLY A 25 8.08 -15.49 -3.09
C GLY A 25 7.47 -14.30 -2.33
N LEU A 26 7.24 -13.17 -3.03
CA LEU A 26 6.58 -11.99 -2.45
C LEU A 26 5.12 -12.26 -2.07
N PHE A 27 4.37 -12.95 -2.93
CA PHE A 27 2.98 -13.33 -2.63
C PHE A 27 2.91 -14.27 -1.42
N VAL A 28 3.77 -15.29 -1.36
CA VAL A 28 3.82 -16.22 -0.22
C VAL A 28 4.14 -15.48 1.08
N LEU A 29 5.13 -14.57 1.05
CA LEU A 29 5.48 -13.77 2.22
C LEU A 29 4.31 -12.86 2.66
N SER A 30 3.62 -12.23 1.72
CA SER A 30 2.47 -11.39 2.00
C SER A 30 1.31 -12.20 2.59
N SER A 31 1.02 -13.38 2.06
CA SER A 31 -0.01 -14.29 2.59
C SER A 31 0.33 -14.76 4.01
N LEU A 32 1.60 -15.07 4.30
CA LEU A 32 2.05 -15.44 5.64
C LEU A 32 1.83 -14.30 6.65
N MET A 33 2.18 -13.07 6.27
CA MET A 33 1.95 -11.87 7.09
C MET A 33 0.46 -11.58 7.29
N ALA A 34 -0.35 -11.71 6.22
CA ALA A 34 -1.80 -11.52 6.31
C ALA A 34 -2.46 -12.58 7.19
N SER A 35 -2.04 -13.85 7.09
CA SER A 35 -2.52 -14.93 7.95
C SER A 35 -2.18 -14.67 9.41
N LEU A 36 -0.94 -14.26 9.70
CA LEU A 36 -0.52 -13.92 11.06
C LEU A 36 -1.33 -12.74 11.62
N ALA A 37 -1.51 -11.68 10.83
CA ALA A 37 -2.32 -10.52 11.20
C ALA A 37 -3.80 -10.91 11.43
N GLY A 38 -4.34 -11.81 10.61
CA GLY A 38 -5.70 -12.33 10.76
C GLY A 38 -5.89 -13.11 12.06
N VAL A 39 -4.95 -14.00 12.41
CA VAL A 39 -4.98 -14.74 13.68
C VAL A 39 -4.92 -13.78 14.87
N ILE A 40 -4.02 -12.79 14.85
CA ILE A 40 -3.91 -11.77 15.90
C ILE A 40 -5.20 -10.95 16.02
N SER A 41 -5.79 -10.54 14.89
CA SER A 41 -7.04 -9.78 14.87
C SER A 41 -8.23 -10.58 15.42
N SER A 42 -8.28 -11.88 15.11
CA SER A 42 -9.30 -12.81 15.60
C SER A 42 -9.22 -12.98 17.11
N LEU A 43 -8.00 -13.08 17.67
CA LEU A 43 -7.79 -13.15 19.12
C LEU A 43 -8.21 -11.87 19.85
N ARG A 44 -8.04 -10.71 19.22
CA ARG A 44 -8.37 -9.42 19.82
C ARG A 44 -9.87 -9.16 19.92
N THR A 45 -10.64 -9.57 18.92
CA THR A 45 -12.04 -9.15 18.81
C THR A 45 -12.98 -10.03 19.63
N SER A 46 -12.62 -11.28 19.95
CA SER A 46 -13.46 -12.29 20.65
C SER A 46 -14.88 -12.49 20.09
N ALA A 47 -15.24 -11.76 19.03
CA ALA A 47 -16.47 -11.78 18.28
C ALA A 47 -16.07 -11.67 16.80
N ALA A 48 -16.42 -12.67 16.00
CA ALA A 48 -16.12 -12.65 14.57
C ALA A 48 -17.10 -11.69 13.86
N ASN A 49 -16.78 -10.39 13.85
CA ASN A 49 -17.51 -9.44 13.04
C ASN A 49 -16.91 -9.43 11.62
N PRO A 50 -17.62 -9.93 10.59
CA PRO A 50 -17.10 -10.01 9.23
C PRO A 50 -16.80 -8.63 8.62
N ASN A 51 -17.37 -7.56 9.17
CA ASN A 51 -17.13 -6.20 8.70
C ASN A 51 -15.85 -5.57 9.27
N SER A 52 -15.17 -6.22 10.23
CA SER A 52 -13.99 -5.63 10.87
C SER A 52 -12.78 -5.42 9.93
N GLY A 53 -12.77 -6.06 8.76
CA GLY A 53 -11.72 -5.88 7.74
C GLY A 53 -12.10 -4.98 6.56
N THR A 54 -13.37 -4.59 6.43
CA THR A 54 -13.84 -3.86 5.24
C THR A 54 -13.20 -2.47 5.18
N GLY A 55 -12.53 -2.17 4.07
CA GLY A 55 -11.87 -0.88 3.84
C GLY A 55 -10.41 -0.79 4.31
N TYR A 56 -9.89 -1.79 5.04
CA TYR A 56 -8.48 -1.80 5.46
C TYR A 56 -7.51 -1.91 4.28
N GLU A 57 -7.92 -2.61 3.22
CA GLU A 57 -7.13 -2.73 1.99
C GLU A 57 -6.85 -1.36 1.38
N LEU A 58 -7.90 -0.56 1.22
CA LEU A 58 -7.82 0.78 0.64
C LEU A 58 -7.05 1.75 1.56
N GLU A 59 -7.27 1.66 2.88
CA GLU A 59 -6.53 2.43 3.88
C GLU A 59 -5.02 2.12 3.80
N VAL A 60 -4.65 0.84 3.75
CA VAL A 60 -3.25 0.39 3.65
C VAL A 60 -2.62 0.86 2.35
N ILE A 61 -3.32 0.78 1.22
CA ILE A 61 -2.82 1.30 -0.06
C ILE A 61 -2.52 2.79 0.05
N ALA A 62 -3.42 3.59 0.64
CA ALA A 62 -3.18 5.03 0.84
C ALA A 62 -1.93 5.30 1.69
N MET A 63 -1.79 4.59 2.80
CA MET A 63 -0.64 4.70 3.71
C MET A 63 0.69 4.44 3.01
N VAL A 64 0.74 3.40 2.20
CA VAL A 64 1.96 2.96 1.50
C VAL A 64 2.33 3.93 0.36
N VAL A 65 1.34 4.49 -0.35
CA VAL A 65 1.57 5.45 -1.44
C VAL A 65 1.96 6.82 -0.88
N ILE A 66 1.36 7.27 0.23
CA ILE A 66 1.82 8.48 0.94
C ILE A 66 3.28 8.33 1.38
N GLY A 67 3.68 7.14 1.81
CA GLY A 67 5.07 6.79 2.10
C GLY A 67 6.03 6.82 0.90
N GLY A 68 5.55 7.14 -0.31
CA GLY A 68 6.37 7.28 -1.52
C GLY A 68 6.56 5.99 -2.30
N THR A 69 5.73 4.97 -2.07
CA THR A 69 5.78 3.70 -2.80
C THR A 69 4.95 3.80 -4.08
N ALA A 70 5.55 3.48 -5.23
CA ALA A 70 4.85 3.56 -6.51
C ALA A 70 3.89 2.37 -6.70
N LEU A 71 2.64 2.65 -7.07
CA LEU A 71 1.63 1.64 -7.40
C LEU A 71 2.01 0.80 -8.63
N THR A 72 2.69 1.40 -9.59
CA THR A 72 3.14 0.77 -10.84
C THR A 72 4.37 -0.12 -10.65
N GLY A 73 4.99 -0.08 -9.46
CA GLY A 73 6.16 -0.88 -9.13
C GLY A 73 7.49 -0.21 -9.53
N GLY A 74 8.59 -0.80 -9.07
CA GLY A 74 9.95 -0.37 -9.44
C GLY A 74 10.54 0.78 -8.62
N ARG A 75 9.73 1.52 -7.86
CA ARG A 75 10.19 2.60 -6.97
C ARG A 75 9.47 2.56 -5.63
N GLY A 76 10.22 2.79 -4.55
CA GLY A 76 9.72 2.79 -3.18
C GLY A 76 10.80 2.35 -2.18
N THR A 77 10.69 2.82 -0.93
CA THR A 77 11.60 2.48 0.16
C THR A 77 10.81 2.01 1.37
N ILE A 78 11.32 0.99 2.08
CA ILE A 78 10.65 0.45 3.28
C ILE A 78 10.48 1.54 4.35
N ILE A 79 11.51 2.38 4.53
CA ILE A 79 11.47 3.48 5.52
C ILE A 79 10.36 4.47 5.20
N GLY A 80 10.20 4.86 3.94
CA GLY A 80 9.12 5.75 3.51
C GLY A 80 7.74 5.13 3.78
N THR A 81 7.57 3.85 3.45
CA THR A 81 6.33 3.11 3.74
C THR A 81 6.00 3.07 5.23
N VAL A 82 6.98 2.75 6.09
CA VAL A 82 6.78 2.70 7.54
C VAL A 82 6.39 4.07 8.11
N LEU A 83 7.05 5.14 7.64
CA LEU A 83 6.71 6.52 8.04
C LEU A 83 5.30 6.90 7.59
N GLY A 84 4.91 6.60 6.34
CA GLY A 84 3.58 6.87 5.81
C GLY A 84 2.47 6.15 6.60
N ILE A 85 2.69 4.87 6.92
CA ILE A 85 1.80 4.09 7.78
C ILE A 85 1.70 4.72 9.18
N LEU A 86 2.82 5.07 9.80
CA LEU A 86 2.85 5.61 11.15
C LEU A 86 2.12 6.95 11.24
N ILE A 87 2.36 7.86 10.30
CA ILE A 87 1.71 9.18 10.23
C ILE A 87 0.19 9.04 10.11
N LEU A 88 -0.30 8.28 9.13
CA LEU A 88 -1.73 8.14 8.92
C LEU A 88 -2.42 7.34 10.03
N ARG A 89 -1.73 6.37 10.63
CA ARG A 89 -2.29 5.59 11.74
C ARG A 89 -2.41 6.40 13.03
N VAL A 90 -1.44 7.27 13.32
CA VAL A 90 -1.52 8.23 14.43
C VAL A 90 -2.62 9.24 14.16
N MET A 91 -2.70 9.79 12.95
CA MET A 91 -3.76 10.72 12.54
C MET A 91 -5.15 10.09 12.67
N ARG A 92 -5.32 8.83 12.25
CA ARG A 92 -6.56 8.07 12.41
C ARG A 92 -6.98 7.95 13.88
N ASN A 93 -6.03 7.59 14.76
CA ASN A 93 -6.31 7.51 16.19
C ASN A 93 -6.65 8.88 16.78
N GLY A 94 -5.97 9.96 16.35
CA GLY A 94 -6.26 11.32 16.78
C GLY A 94 -7.66 11.79 16.37
N ILE A 95 -8.06 11.55 15.11
CA ILE A 95 -9.39 11.90 14.59
C ILE A 95 -10.50 11.15 15.34
N VAL A 96 -10.29 9.86 15.62
CA VAL A 96 -11.23 9.05 16.43
C VAL A 96 -11.32 9.59 17.86
N LEU A 97 -10.22 10.03 18.46
CA LEU A 97 -10.19 10.58 19.83
C LEU A 97 -10.91 11.93 19.94
N ILE A 98 -10.86 12.74 18.88
CA ILE A 98 -11.57 14.02 18.78
C ILE A 98 -13.09 13.81 18.52
N GLY A 99 -13.53 12.56 18.33
CA GLY A 99 -14.95 12.21 18.16
C GLY A 99 -15.50 12.45 16.76
N VAL A 100 -14.61 12.60 15.76
CA VAL A 100 -15.03 12.79 14.36
C VAL A 100 -15.57 11.46 13.80
N PRO A 101 -16.67 11.46 13.04
CA PRO A 101 -17.21 10.24 12.45
C PRO A 101 -16.21 9.57 11.51
N GLY A 102 -16.05 8.24 11.61
CA GLY A 102 -15.17 7.47 10.73
C GLY A 102 -15.50 7.58 9.24
N LEU A 103 -16.73 7.98 8.90
CA LEU A 103 -17.14 8.28 7.53
C LEU A 103 -16.31 9.42 6.92
N ALA A 104 -16.05 10.50 7.68
CA ALA A 104 -15.26 11.64 7.20
C ALA A 104 -13.80 11.23 6.93
N TYR A 105 -13.26 10.34 7.76
CA TYR A 105 -11.93 9.75 7.58
C TYR A 105 -11.83 8.90 6.30
N ASN A 106 -12.83 8.07 6.03
CA ASN A 106 -12.88 7.25 4.82
C ASN A 106 -12.95 8.10 3.54
N ILE A 107 -13.75 9.18 3.55
CA ILE A 107 -13.83 10.12 2.42
C ILE A 107 -12.48 10.81 2.20
N PHE A 108 -11.80 11.22 3.27
CA PHE A 108 -10.49 11.86 3.20
C PHE A 108 -9.42 10.93 2.62
N ILE A 109 -9.40 9.66 3.02
CA ILE A 109 -8.51 8.64 2.43
C ILE A 109 -8.80 8.46 0.94
N GLY A 110 -10.07 8.31 0.57
CA GLY A 110 -10.46 8.16 -0.84
C GLY A 110 -9.99 9.34 -1.69
N ALA A 111 -10.19 10.57 -1.20
CA ALA A 111 -9.72 11.79 -1.86
C ALA A 111 -8.20 11.82 -2.02
N ILE A 112 -7.44 11.41 -1.00
CA ILE A 112 -5.98 11.31 -1.07
C ILE A 112 -5.53 10.32 -2.14
N ILE A 113 -6.10 9.11 -2.17
CA ILE A 113 -5.71 8.09 -3.16
C ILE A 113 -5.96 8.59 -4.57
N LEU A 114 -7.16 9.15 -4.82
CA LEU A 114 -7.53 9.70 -6.12
C LEU A 114 -6.62 10.87 -6.50
N GLY A 115 -6.36 11.80 -5.58
CA GLY A 115 -5.45 12.92 -5.81
C GLY A 115 -4.03 12.46 -6.13
N MET A 116 -3.54 11.45 -5.43
CA MET A 116 -2.20 10.92 -5.62
C MET A 116 -2.07 10.12 -6.92
N MET A 117 -3.07 9.32 -7.29
CA MET A 117 -3.13 8.65 -8.60
C MET A 117 -3.28 9.64 -9.75
N ALA A 118 -4.07 10.69 -9.58
CA ALA A 118 -4.21 11.75 -10.59
C ALA A 118 -2.88 12.49 -10.76
N LEU A 119 -2.22 12.86 -9.67
CA LEU A 119 -0.90 13.50 -9.70
C LEU A 119 0.14 12.58 -10.35
N HIS A 120 0.19 11.31 -9.95
CA HIS A 120 1.14 10.34 -10.50
C HIS A 120 0.92 10.12 -11.99
N SER A 121 -0.34 9.93 -12.41
CA SER A 121 -0.67 9.75 -13.83
C SER A 121 -0.39 11.01 -14.67
N TRP A 122 -0.54 12.20 -14.10
CA TRP A 122 -0.20 13.46 -14.77
C TRP A 122 1.32 13.67 -14.90
N LEU A 123 2.08 13.32 -13.86
CA LEU A 123 3.55 13.35 -13.87
C LEU A 123 4.15 12.31 -14.83
N GLU A 124 3.53 11.13 -14.93
CA GLU A 124 3.99 10.06 -15.82
C GLU A 124 3.68 10.37 -17.29
N ARG A 125 2.53 11.01 -17.58
CA ARG A 125 2.22 11.54 -18.91
C ARG A 125 3.23 12.60 -19.36
N ARG A 126 3.71 13.45 -18.45
CA ARG A 126 4.75 14.44 -18.78
C ARG A 126 6.11 13.81 -19.10
N HIS A 127 6.42 12.64 -18.54
CA HIS A 127 7.64 11.91 -18.87
C HIS A 127 7.58 11.20 -20.22
N GLN A 128 6.40 10.80 -20.71
CA GLN A 128 6.26 10.18 -22.03
C GLN A 128 6.07 11.17 -23.18
N ALA A 129 5.75 12.43 -22.91
CA ALA A 129 5.64 13.47 -23.93
C ALA A 129 7.00 14.12 -24.32
N GLY A 130 8.12 13.64 -23.75
CA GLY A 130 9.45 14.21 -23.92
C GLY A 130 10.45 13.33 -24.69
N THR A 131 9.99 12.29 -25.40
CA THR A 131 10.80 11.48 -26.33
C THR A 131 10.21 11.48 -27.71
#